data_AF-A0A6G0W204-F1
#
_entry.id   AF-A0A6G0W204-F1
#
_cell.length_a   1.000
_cell.length_b   1.000
_cell.length_c   1.000
_cell.angle_alpha   90.00
_cell.angle_beta   90.00
_cell.angle_gamma   90.00
#
_symmetry.space_group_name_H-M   'P 1'
#
loop_
_entity.id
_entity.type
_entity.pdbx_description
1 polymer ?
#
loop_
_entity_poly.entity_id
_entity_poly.type
_entity_poly.pdbx_seq_one_letter_code
_entity_poly.pdbx_strand_id
1 'polypeptide(L)'
;MTRYHTILDNIETKFEVIALTEAWLSLDNISINNFAINGYTTYSTTNNKNQNDGVVVYLKDTLSDIIVTETNTQALTALEISFKMSKIDF
;
A
#
# COMPACT_ATOMS: atom_id res chain seq x y z
N MET A 1 -4.09 23.08 -5.54
CA MET A 1 -3.94 21.67 -5.10
C MET A 1 -3.16 20.96 -6.19
N THR A 2 -1.92 20.54 -5.91
CA THR A 2 -1.08 19.84 -6.90
C THR A 2 -1.62 18.43 -7.10
N ARG A 3 -1.90 18.05 -8.34
CA ARG A 3 -2.39 16.71 -8.68
C ARG A 3 -1.21 15.89 -9.18
N TYR A 4 -0.84 14.85 -8.44
CA TYR A 4 0.18 13.91 -8.88
C TYR A 4 -0.46 12.87 -9.80
N HIS A 5 0.28 12.43 -10.81
CA HIS A 5 -0.16 11.39 -11.73
C HIS A 5 0.64 10.12 -11.44
N THR A 6 -0.05 9.05 -11.07
CA THR A 6 0.57 7.74 -10.87
C THR A 6 0.58 7.01 -12.21
N ILE A 7 1.76 6.67 -12.73
CA ILE A 7 1.89 5.99 -14.04
C ILE A 7 1.11 4.66 -14.06
N LEU A 8 1.04 3.97 -12.92
CA LEU A 8 0.30 2.72 -12.74
C LEU A 8 -1.22 2.88 -12.89
N ASP A 9 -1.77 4.10 -12.89
CA ASP A 9 -3.20 4.32 -13.18
C ASP A 9 -3.54 3.92 -14.62
N ASN A 10 -2.59 4.14 -15.54
CA ASN A 10 -2.83 4.07 -16.99
C ASN A 10 -2.34 2.78 -17.65
N ILE A 11 -1.72 1.87 -16.89
CA ILE A 11 -1.29 0.59 -17.44
C ILE A 11 -2.51 -0.31 -17.72
N GLU A 12 -2.44 -1.07 -18.82
CA GLU A 12 -3.50 -2.00 -19.25
C GLU A 12 -3.66 -3.16 -18.25
N THR A 13 -2.54 -3.70 -17.78
CA THR A 13 -2.54 -4.75 -16.76
C THR A 13 -2.96 -4.20 -15.40
N LYS A 14 -4.01 -4.75 -14.80
CA LYS A 14 -4.44 -4.42 -13.44
C LYS A 14 -4.03 -5.51 -12.46
N PHE A 15 -2.99 -5.24 -11.68
CA PHE A 15 -2.49 -6.16 -10.64
C PHE A 15 -3.47 -6.26 -9.48
N GLU A 16 -3.52 -7.40 -8.80
CA GLU A 16 -4.31 -7.54 -7.57
C GLU A 16 -3.64 -6.83 -6.39
N VAL A 17 -2.30 -6.93 -6.33
CA VAL A 17 -1.46 -6.35 -5.30
C VAL A 17 -0.30 -5.61 -5.97
N ILE A 18 -0.04 -4.38 -5.53
CA ILE A 18 1.15 -3.60 -5.90
C ILE A 18 1.85 -3.22 -4.61
N ALA A 19 3.10 -3.66 -4.43
CA ALA A 19 3.91 -3.30 -3.28
C ALA A 19 5.09 -2.42 -3.73
N LEU A 20 5.24 -1.27 -3.09
CA LEU A 20 6.35 -0.34 -3.30
C LEU A 20 7.13 -0.23 -1.99
N THR A 21 8.42 -0.57 -2.04
CA THR A 21 9.38 -0.35 -0.94
C THR A 21 10.14 0.95 -1.19
N GLU A 22 10.84 1.47 -0.17
CA GLU A 22 11.62 2.71 -0.30
C GLU A 22 10.75 3.91 -0.73
N ALA A 23 9.52 3.98 -0.20
CA ALA A 23 8.55 5.01 -0.58
C ALA A 23 8.82 6.39 0.05
N TRP A 24 9.78 6.48 0.97
CA TRP A 24 10.30 7.71 1.59
C TRP A 24 9.20 8.64 2.13
N LEU A 25 8.29 8.04 2.91
CA LEU A 25 7.00 8.63 3.33
C LEU A 25 7.09 9.64 4.49
N SER A 26 8.30 10.00 4.91
CA SER A 26 8.55 10.94 6.00
C SER A 26 8.86 12.37 5.55
N LEU A 27 8.93 12.59 4.22
CA LEU A 27 9.07 13.93 3.67
C LEU A 27 7.86 14.80 4.07
N ASP A 28 8.14 15.92 4.72
CA ASP A 28 7.11 16.86 5.17
C ASP A 28 6.17 17.23 4.02
N ASN A 29 4.87 17.28 4.31
CA ASN A 29 3.78 17.61 3.37
C ASN A 29 3.49 16.58 2.27
N ILE A 30 4.07 15.38 2.32
CA ILE A 30 3.68 14.27 1.44
C ILE A 30 2.60 13.41 2.12
N SER A 31 1.36 13.57 1.66
CA SER A 31 0.27 12.66 2.02
C SER A 31 0.21 11.50 1.05
N ILE A 32 0.11 10.26 1.56
CA ILE A 32 -0.05 9.08 0.70
C ILE A 32 -1.30 9.16 -0.19
N ASN A 33 -2.32 9.88 0.27
CA ASN A 33 -3.56 10.14 -0.48
C ASN A 33 -3.31 10.92 -1.78
N ASN A 34 -2.18 11.61 -1.90
CA ASN A 34 -1.79 12.28 -3.14
C ASN A 34 -1.45 11.30 -4.27
N PHE A 35 -1.19 10.03 -3.95
CA PHE A 35 -0.80 8.97 -4.88
C PHE A 35 -1.82 7.82 -4.94
N ALA A 36 -3.09 8.10 -4.65
CA ALA A 36 -4.15 7.12 -4.76
C ALA A 36 -4.31 6.63 -6.21
N ILE A 37 -4.48 5.33 -6.38
CA ILE A 37 -4.76 4.68 -7.68
C ILE A 37 -6.24 4.32 -7.73
N ASN A 38 -6.92 4.67 -8.82
CA ASN A 38 -8.35 4.38 -8.95
C ASN A 38 -8.63 2.86 -9.00
N GLY A 39 -9.59 2.39 -8.19
CA GLY A 39 -9.91 0.97 -8.05
C GLY A 39 -9.00 0.20 -7.10
N TYR A 40 -8.20 0.92 -6.30
CA TYR A 40 -7.32 0.35 -5.28
C TYR A 40 -7.46 1.09 -3.96
N THR A 41 -7.44 0.31 -2.88
CA THR A 41 -7.27 0.80 -1.52
C THR A 41 -5.78 0.88 -1.22
N THR A 42 -5.34 2.03 -0.67
CA THR A 42 -3.93 2.30 -0.38
C THR A 42 -3.63 2.11 1.10
N TYR A 43 -2.59 1.34 1.40
CA TYR A 43 -2.04 1.13 2.74
C TYR A 43 -0.59 1.58 2.76
N SER A 44 -0.13 2.11 3.88
CA SER A 44 1.27 2.52 4.03
C SER A 44 1.74 2.36 5.46
N THR A 45 3.03 2.16 5.67
CA THR A 45 3.61 2.30 7.00
C THR A 45 3.48 3.75 7.51
N THR A 46 3.07 3.90 8.75
CA THR A 46 2.85 5.15 9.45
C THR A 46 3.74 5.32 10.67
N ASN A 47 4.22 4.22 11.26
CA ASN A 47 5.06 4.20 12.45
C ASN A 47 6.55 4.28 12.10
N ASN A 48 7.36 4.79 13.05
CA ASN A 48 8.83 4.87 12.97
C ASN A 48 9.39 5.41 11.64
N LYS A 49 8.65 6.33 11.02
CA LYS A 49 9.03 6.96 9.76
C LYS A 49 10.43 7.58 9.83
N ASN A 50 11.28 7.19 8.90
CA ASN A 50 12.54 7.88 8.63
C ASN A 50 12.61 8.27 7.14
N GLN A 51 13.59 9.10 6.77
CA GLN A 51 13.74 9.64 5.40
C GLN A 51 13.99 8.60 4.31
N ASN A 52 14.40 7.39 4.69
CA ASN A 52 14.81 6.32 3.79
C ASN A 52 13.97 5.05 3.98
N ASP A 53 12.75 5.17 4.52
CA ASP A 53 11.89 4.02 4.78
C ASP A 53 10.45 4.34 4.35
N GLY A 54 9.61 3.31 4.32
CA GLY A 54 8.25 3.40 3.87
C GLY A 54 7.92 2.25 2.94
N VAL A 55 6.85 1.54 3.26
CA VAL A 55 6.20 0.60 2.34
C VAL A 55 4.82 1.14 2.02
N VAL A 56 4.45 1.09 0.75
CA VAL A 56 3.09 1.36 0.27
C VAL A 56 2.57 0.10 -0.41
N VAL A 57 1.36 -0.31 -0.07
CA VAL A 57 0.67 -1.39 -0.77
C VAL A 57 -0.68 -0.90 -1.30
N TYR A 58 -0.90 -1.13 -2.59
CA TYR A 58 -2.19 -0.94 -3.23
C TYR A 58 -2.86 -2.30 -3.39
N LEU A 59 -4.05 -2.44 -2.84
CA LEU A 59 -4.88 -3.64 -2.97
C LEU A 59 -6.09 -3.32 -3.83
N LYS A 60 -6.30 -4.10 -4.89
CA LYS A 60 -7.44 -3.90 -5.79
C LYS A 60 -8.74 -4.04 -5.00
N ASP A 61 -9.68 -3.11 -5.21
CA ASP A 61 -10.93 -3.03 -4.42
C ASP A 61 -11.84 -4.26 -4.56
N THR A 62 -11.59 -5.10 -5.57
CA THR A 62 -12.32 -6.37 -5.78
C THR A 62 -11.83 -7.49 -4.86
N LEU A 63 -10.72 -7.32 -4.16
CA LEU A 63 -10.23 -8.28 -3.18
C LEU A 63 -11.04 -8.15 -1.89
N SER A 64 -11.59 -9.26 -1.40
CA SER A 64 -12.34 -9.33 -0.14
C SER A 64 -11.55 -10.04 0.95
N ASP A 65 -12.01 -9.90 2.19
CA ASP A 65 -11.52 -10.66 3.36
C ASP A 65 -10.02 -10.48 3.64
N ILE A 66 -9.52 -9.29 3.36
CA ILE A 66 -8.15 -8.89 3.64
C ILE A 66 -8.05 -8.30 5.03
N ILE A 67 -7.01 -8.70 5.78
CA ILE A 67 -6.57 -8.02 6.99
C ILE A 67 -5.22 -7.39 6.70
N VAL A 68 -5.11 -6.09 6.93
CA VAL A 68 -3.84 -5.36 6.84
C VAL A 68 -3.49 -4.86 8.24
N THR A 69 -2.30 -5.22 8.70
CA THR A 69 -1.77 -4.80 10.01
C THR A 69 -0.39 -4.20 9.83
N GLU A 70 -0.15 -3.07 10.45
CA GLU A 70 1.20 -2.53 10.56
C GLU A 70 1.88 -3.12 11.81
N THR A 71 3.02 -3.76 11.62
CA THR A 71 3.78 -4.43 12.70
C THR A 71 5.15 -3.82 12.85
N ASN A 72 5.67 -3.81 14.09
CA ASN A 72 7.02 -3.35 14.39
C ASN A 72 7.92 -4.57 14.63
N THR A 73 8.90 -4.76 13.76
CA THR A 73 9.93 -5.79 13.92
C THR A 73 11.22 -5.11 14.34
N GLN A 74 11.46 -5.07 15.65
CA GLN A 74 12.62 -4.41 16.26
C GLN A 74 12.73 -2.93 15.88
N ALA A 75 13.58 -2.61 14.91
CA ALA A 75 13.88 -1.25 14.45
C ALA A 75 13.19 -0.88 13.13
N LEU A 76 12.46 -1.82 12.52
CA LEU A 76 11.77 -1.63 11.25
C LEU A 76 10.26 -1.74 11.42
N THR A 77 9.55 -1.10 10.49
CA THR A 77 8.10 -1.15 10.43
C THR A 77 7.68 -1.86 9.15
N ALA A 78 6.77 -2.81 9.27
CA ALA A 78 6.31 -3.68 8.19
C ALA A 78 4.79 -3.60 8.03
N LEU A 79 4.31 -3.88 6.81
CA LEU A 79 2.91 -4.16 6.55
C LEU A 79 2.73 -5.66 6.38
N GLU A 80 1.97 -6.25 7.30
CA GLU A 80 1.49 -7.62 7.20
C GLU A 80 0.12 -7.62 6.51
N ILE A 81 0.02 -8.38 5.43
CA ILE A 81 -1.22 -8.51 4.64
C ILE A 81 -1.62 -9.97 4.63
N SER A 82 -2.77 -10.26 5.23
CA SER A 82 -3.34 -11.59 5.30
C SER A 82 -4.56 -11.67 4.41
N PHE A 83 -4.54 -12.61 3.46
CA PHE A 83 -5.69 -12.96 2.64
C PHE A 83 -6.40 -14.15 3.27
N LYS A 84 -7.66 -13.99 3.69
CA LYS A 84 -8.46 -15.14 4.10
C LYS A 84 -8.93 -15.86 2.85
N MET A 85 -8.35 -17.03 2.59
CA MET A 85 -8.93 -17.94 1.61
C MET A 85 -10.24 -18.48 2.19
N SER A 86 -11.37 -18.15 1.56
CA SER A 86 -12.59 -18.94 1.72
C SER A 86 -12.29 -20.38 1.29
N LYS A 87 -12.79 -21.36 2.05
CA LYS A 87 -12.66 -22.78 1.71
C LYS A 87 -13.04 -22.95 0.23
N ILE A 88 -12.12 -23.49 -0.55
CA ILE A 88 -12.42 -23.98 -1.89
C ILE A 88 -13.26 -25.23 -1.65
N ASP A 89 -14.57 -25.14 -1.87
CA ASP A 89 -15.43 -26.32 -1.96
C ASP A 89 -15.02 -27.06 -3.25
N PHE A 90 -14.38 -28.22 -3.08
CA PHE A 90 -14.06 -29.17 -4.15
C PHE A 90 -15.24 -30.10 -4.43
#